data_AF-A0A1I6VJA9-F1
#
_entry.id   AF-A0A1I6VJA9-F1
#
_cell.length_a   1.000
_cell.length_b   1.000
_cell.length_c   1.000
_cell.angle_alpha   90.00
_cell.angle_beta   90.00
_cell.angle_gamma   90.00
#
_symmetry.space_group_name_H-M   'P 1'
#
loop_
_entity.id
_entity.type
_entity.pdbx_description
1 polymer ?
#
loop_
_entity_poly.entity_id
_entity_poly.type
_entity_poly.pdbx_seq_one_letter_code
_entity_poly.pdbx_strand_id
1 'polypeptide(L)' 'MILDDTLGLDADSFYNALMDAHAGLTDAQSHALNARLVLIFANEIGDLDRLEHLLAAARQTTTP' A
#
# COMPACT_ATOMS: atom_id res chain seq x y z
N MET A 1 -0.48 -15.10 7.27
CA MET A 1 -1.16 -14.97 5.96
C MET A 1 -0.08 -14.69 4.94
N ILE A 2 0.19 -15.60 4.01
CA ILE A 2 1.08 -15.28 2.89
C ILE A 2 0.23 -14.40 1.97
N LEU A 3 0.55 -13.11 1.88
CA LEU A 3 0.03 -12.29 0.80
C LEU A 3 0.64 -12.88 -0.46
N ASP A 4 -0.17 -13.55 -1.28
CA ASP A 4 0.30 -14.05 -2.57
C ASP A 4 0.82 -12.86 -3.37
N ASP A 5 2.04 -12.99 -3.90
CA ASP A 5 2.61 -12.01 -4.81
C ASP A 5 1.82 -12.03 -6.12
N THR A 6 0.82 -11.16 -6.17
CA THR A 6 -0.08 -11.01 -7.31
C THR A 6 0.49 -10.09 -8.38
N LEU A 7 1.55 -9.34 -8.07
CA LEU A 7 2.15 -8.37 -8.99
C LEU A 7 3.35 -8.95 -9.74
N GLY A 8 4.13 -9.85 -9.14
CA GLY A 8 5.27 -10.49 -9.81
C GLY A 8 6.20 -9.44 -10.45
N LEU A 9 6.41 -9.51 -11.77
CA LEU A 9 7.26 -8.55 -12.50
C LEU A 9 6.71 -7.11 -12.49
N ASP A 10 5.40 -6.92 -12.30
CA ASP A 10 4.78 -5.60 -12.23
C ASP A 10 5.04 -4.92 -10.87
N ALA A 11 5.53 -5.66 -9.86
CA ALA A 11 5.85 -5.11 -8.55
C ALA A 11 6.95 -4.03 -8.64
N ASP A 12 7.98 -4.26 -9.44
CA ASP A 12 9.07 -3.29 -9.66
C ASP A 12 8.57 -2.04 -10.37
N SER A 13 7.69 -2.22 -11.37
CA SER A 13 7.09 -1.10 -12.12
C SER A 13 6.21 -0.23 -11.22
N PHE A 14 5.39 -0.85 -10.37
CA PHE A 14 4.57 -0.14 -9.40
C PHE A 14 5.42 0.56 -8.34
N TYR A 15 6.46 -0.10 -7.83
CA TYR A 15 7.37 0.50 -6.85
C TYR A 15 8.06 1.75 -7.41
N ASN A 16 8.54 1.70 -8.65
CA ASN A 16 9.12 2.87 -9.31
C ASN A 16 8.10 4.01 -9.46
N ALA A 17 6.89 3.71 -9.92
CA ALA A 17 5.82 4.71 -10.02
C ALA A 17 5.45 5.33 -8.66
N LEU A 18 5.48 4.53 -7.59
CA LEU A 18 5.26 5.01 -6.23
C LEU A 18 6.38 5.95 -5.79
N MET A 19 7.65 5.58 -6.01
CA MET A 19 8.80 6.43 -5.68
C MET A 19 8.76 7.75 -6.46
N ASP A 20 8.43 7.71 -7.76
CA ASP A 20 8.29 8.90 -8.59
C ASP A 20 7.18 9.82 -8.06
N ALA A 21 6.07 9.27 -7.56
CA ALA A 21 5.01 10.06 -6.94
C ALA A 21 5.44 10.77 -5.64
N HIS A 22 6.48 10.27 -4.97
CA HIS A 22 7.08 10.90 -3.79
C HIS A 22 8.18 11.93 -4.12
N ALA A 23 8.66 11.99 -5.36
CA ALA A 23 9.77 12.85 -5.74
C ALA A 23 9.46 14.34 -5.48
N GLY A 24 10.33 15.01 -4.72
CA GLY A 24 10.19 16.43 -4.37
C GLY A 24 9.20 16.73 -3.24
N LEU A 25 8.57 15.72 -2.63
CA LEU A 25 7.73 15.89 -1.45
C LEU A 25 8.57 15.92 -0.17
N THR A 26 8.13 16.70 0.82
CA THR A 26 8.63 16.57 2.19
C THR A 26 8.09 15.30 2.85
N ASP A 27 8.70 14.87 3.95
CA ASP A 27 8.23 13.70 4.71
C ASP A 27 6.75 13.80 5.09
N ALA A 28 6.31 14.97 5.55
CA ALA A 28 4.91 15.22 5.89
C ALA A 28 3.98 15.10 4.68
N GLN A 29 4.41 15.59 3.50
CA GLN A 29 3.65 15.45 2.26
C GLN A 29 3.61 14.01 1.77
N SER A 30 4.73 13.28 1.88
CA SER A 30 4.83 11.85 1.57
C SER A 30 3.91 11.01 2.46
N HIS A 31 3.84 11.29 3.76
CA HIS A 31 2.89 10.64 4.66
C HIS A 31 1.43 10.95 4.28
N ALA A 32 1.14 12.20 3.91
CA ALA A 32 -0.20 12.58 3.45
C ALA A 32 -0.57 11.90 2.12
N LEU A 33 0.38 11.72 1.20
CA LEU A 33 0.19 10.96 -0.04
C LEU A 33 -0.15 9.49 0.27
N ASN A 34 0.61 8.84 1.15
CA ASN A 34 0.35 7.46 1.56
C ASN A 34 -1.02 7.29 2.20
N ALA A 35 -1.44 8.21 3.08
CA ALA A 35 -2.77 8.16 3.69
C ALA A 35 -3.88 8.25 2.64
N ARG A 36 -3.72 9.11 1.61
CA ARG A 36 -4.68 9.22 0.50
C ARG A 36 -4.70 7.95 -0.35
N LEU A 37 -3.55 7.38 -0.68
CA LEU A 37 -3.45 6.12 -1.43
C LEU A 37 -4.16 4.98 -0.70
N VAL A 38 -3.98 4.84 0.61
CA VAL A 38 -4.68 3.85 1.43
C VAL A 38 -6.20 3.99 1.31
N LEU A 39 -6.73 5.22 1.39
CA LEU A 39 -8.17 5.47 1.25
C LEU A 39 -8.68 5.18 -0.16
N ILE A 40 -7.92 5.54 -1.20
CA ILE A 40 -8.26 5.25 -2.59
C ILE A 40 -8.29 3.74 -2.82
N PHE A 41 -7.25 3.01 -2.43
CA PHE A 41 -7.20 1.55 -2.58
C PHE A 41 -8.30 0.85 -1.77
N ALA A 42 -8.62 1.35 -0.57
CA ALA A 42 -9.73 0.82 0.21
C ALA A 42 -11.07 0.99 -0.51
N ASN A 43 -11.29 2.14 -1.16
CA ASN A 43 -12.47 2.39 -1.97
C ASN A 43 -12.53 1.49 -3.21
N GLU A 44 -11.40 1.28 -3.90
CA GLU A 44 -11.32 0.36 -5.06
C GLU A 44 -11.60 -1.10 -4.67
N ILE A 45 -11.19 -1.53 -3.47
CA ILE A 45 -11.47 -2.88 -2.94
C ILE A 45 -12.96 -3.04 -2.59
N GLY A 46 -13.57 -2.04 -1.95
CA GLY A 46 -15.02 -2.01 -1.71
C GLY A 46 -15.59 -3.07 -0.75
N ASP A 47 -14.74 -3.82 -0.04
CA ASP A 47 -15.12 -4.93 0.84
C ASP A 47 -14.51 -4.75 2.24
N LEU A 48 -15.37 -4.51 3.23
CA LEU A 48 -14.95 -4.25 4.62
C LEU A 48 -14.26 -5.45 5.26
N ASP A 49 -14.80 -6.66 5.10
CA ASP A 49 -14.22 -7.87 5.71
C ASP A 49 -12.83 -8.15 5.13
N ARG A 50 -12.67 -7.95 3.81
CA ARG A 50 -11.37 -8.03 3.14
C ARG A 50 -10.40 -6.98 3.67
N LEU A 51 -10.84 -5.74 3.87
CA LEU A 51 -10.01 -4.66 4.40
C LEU A 51 -9.57 -4.92 5.85
N GLU A 52 -10.46 -5.42 6.71
CA GLU A 52 -10.12 -5.82 8.08
C GLU A 52 -9.07 -6.93 8.11
N HIS A 53 -9.21 -7.93 7.24
CA HIS A 53 -8.20 -8.97 7.08
C HIS A 53 -6.84 -8.43 6.62
N LEU A 54 -6.82 -7.49 5.65
CA LEU A 54 -5.59 -6.84 5.19
C LEU A 54 -4.93 -6.02 6.29
N LEU A 55 -5.70 -5.28 7.09
CA LEU A 55 -5.19 -4.53 8.25
C LEU A 55 -4.59 -5.46 9.30
N ALA A 56 -5.25 -6.59 9.60
CA ALA A 56 -4.72 -7.59 10.51
C ALA A 56 -3.40 -8.18 10.01
N ALA A 57 -3.29 -8.47 8.70
CA ALA A 57 -2.06 -8.95 8.09
C ALA A 57 -0.93 -7.92 8.11
N ALA A 58 -1.20 -6.65 7.78
CA ALA A 58 -0.22 -5.56 7.82
C ALA A 58 0.32 -5.30 9.23
N ARG A 59 -0.47 -5.58 10.28
CA ARG A 59 -0.02 -5.52 11.67
C ARG A 59 0.88 -6.70 12.07
N GLN A 60 0.82 -7.81 11.35
CA GLN A 60 1.65 -8.99 11.60
C GLN A 60 3.03 -8.88 10.93
N THR A 61 3.22 -7.99 9.95
CA THR A 61 4.47 -7.83 9.18
C THR A 61 5.54 -6.97 9.86
N THR A 62 5.39 -6.64 11.14
CA THR A 62 6.52 -6.19 11.96
C THR A 62 7.10 -7.36 12.73
N THR A 63 7.98 -8.14 12.12
CA THR A 63 9.11 -8.82 12.80
C THR A 63 10.19 -9.11 11.74
N PRO A 64 11.50 -9.01 12.06
CA PRO A 64 12.53 -9.68 11.26
C PRO A 64 12.20 -11.15 10.97
#